data_AF-A0A4Q1AJG3-F1
#
_entry.id   AF-A0A4Q1AJG3-F1
#
_cell.length_a   1.000
_cell.length_b   1.000
_cell.length_c   1.000
_cell.angle_alpha   90.00
_cell.angle_beta   90.00
_cell.angle_gamma   90.00
#
_symmetry.space_group_name_H-M   'P 1'
#
loop_
_entity.id
_entity.type
_entity.pdbx_description
1 polymer ?
#
loop_
_entity_poly.entity_id
_entity_poly.type
_entity_poly.pdbx_seq_one_letter_code
_entity_poly.pdbx_strand_id
1 'polypeptide(L)'
;MGIDLNKRQVIYNSNHQKRVDTSIHVKSNWKRKNTVLTAALLKRRRTKDNLDGNPLIYALKNINGYTIDKKNLSPIIKSALKNLNTALNQKEYDLIVCIPSSGFIVKKLGQSVKKRIPQTKISNYVLQKCTNKDIIQSINLSLISNKKHLHEVKEVLKKLQIAPGNKFVLKEIKGNIRAYFNPIKINNPYLIKKSQTILLLDDALSSGTTLFYAQKLIKDINPNANIEAICFLSSLH
;
A
#
# COMPACT_ATOMS: atom_id res chain seq x y z
N MET A 1 -9.39 -16.16 13.56
CA MET A 1 -8.73 -16.65 12.33
C MET A 1 -7.53 -15.77 12.02
N GLY A 2 -6.35 -16.38 11.94
CA GLY A 2 -5.07 -15.72 11.76
C GLY A 2 -4.06 -16.64 11.09
N ILE A 3 -2.77 -16.45 11.36
CA ILE A 3 -1.71 -17.24 10.70
C ILE A 3 -0.64 -17.71 11.67
N ASP A 4 -0.09 -18.87 11.36
CA ASP A 4 1.12 -19.45 11.94
C ASP A 4 2.25 -19.50 10.92
N LEU A 5 3.45 -19.78 11.42
CA LEU A 5 4.64 -19.99 10.60
C LEU A 5 5.23 -21.36 10.89
N ASN A 6 5.40 -22.17 9.84
CA ASN A 6 6.33 -23.30 9.86
C ASN A 6 7.54 -22.90 9.02
N LYS A 7 8.65 -22.57 9.68
CA LYS A 7 9.79 -21.87 9.06
C LYS A 7 9.30 -20.59 8.34
N ARG A 8 9.34 -20.54 7.00
CA ARG A 8 8.85 -19.42 6.19
C ARG A 8 7.55 -19.73 5.42
N GLN A 9 6.94 -20.90 5.67
CA GLN A 9 5.63 -21.23 5.14
C GLN A 9 4.54 -20.61 6.05
N VAL A 10 3.68 -19.80 5.45
CA VAL A 10 2.53 -19.21 6.14
C VAL A 10 1.39 -20.23 6.13
N ILE A 11 0.90 -20.56 7.32
CA ILE A 11 -0.18 -21.53 7.53
C ILE A 11 -1.38 -20.77 8.09
N TYR A 12 -2.56 -21.02 7.54
CA TYR A 12 -3.80 -20.46 8.05
C TYR A 12 -4.24 -21.22 9.31
N ASN A 13 -4.61 -20.47 10.35
CA ASN A 13 -5.12 -21.05 11.59
C ASN A 13 -6.45 -20.38 12.00
N SER A 14 -7.51 -21.18 12.10
CA SER A 14 -8.83 -20.70 12.50
C SER A 14 -8.92 -20.34 14.00
N ASN A 15 -8.11 -20.97 14.84
CA ASN A 15 -8.27 -21.03 16.29
C ASN A 15 -7.77 -19.77 17.02
N HIS A 16 -7.06 -18.86 16.33
CA HIS A 16 -6.61 -17.60 16.91
C HIS A 16 -6.57 -16.47 15.89
N GLN A 17 -6.14 -15.27 16.29
CA GLN A 17 -5.97 -14.08 15.43
C GLN A 17 -4.53 -13.54 15.46
N LYS A 18 -3.55 -14.37 15.83
CA LYS A 18 -2.13 -13.97 15.85
C LYS A 18 -1.68 -13.54 14.45
N ARG A 19 -0.82 -12.50 14.42
CA ARG A 19 -0.18 -11.85 13.24
C ARG A 19 -1.13 -11.18 12.24
N VAL A 20 -2.24 -11.83 11.92
CA VAL A 20 -3.30 -11.35 11.04
C VAL A 20 -4.63 -11.71 11.69
N ASP A 21 -5.55 -10.77 11.70
CA ASP A 21 -6.94 -10.97 12.07
C ASP A 21 -7.78 -10.91 10.79
N THR A 22 -8.40 -12.05 10.48
CA THR A 22 -9.25 -12.25 9.30
C THR A 22 -10.74 -12.34 9.66
N SER A 23 -11.14 -11.83 10.82
CA SER A 23 -12.55 -11.75 11.22
C SER A 23 -13.38 -10.96 10.20
N ILE A 24 -14.65 -11.34 10.08
CA ILE A 24 -15.58 -10.65 9.18
C ILE A 24 -16.08 -9.39 9.85
N HIS A 25 -16.01 -8.27 9.14
CA HIS A 25 -16.46 -6.97 9.62
C HIS A 25 -17.98 -6.87 9.50
N VAL A 26 -18.65 -6.64 10.63
CA VAL A 26 -20.10 -6.38 10.68
C VAL A 26 -20.43 -5.00 10.11
N LYS A 27 -19.55 -4.02 10.29
CA LYS A 27 -19.67 -2.65 9.77
C LYS A 27 -18.38 -2.20 9.11
N SER A 28 -18.45 -1.18 8.26
CA SER A 28 -17.28 -0.65 7.60
C SER A 28 -16.28 -0.09 8.63
N ASN A 29 -14.99 -0.25 8.33
CA ASN A 29 -13.91 0.18 9.22
C ASN A 29 -13.17 1.42 8.70
N TRP A 30 -13.84 2.27 7.93
CA TRP A 30 -13.23 3.48 7.39
C TRP A 30 -12.71 4.38 8.53
N LYS A 31 -11.43 4.73 8.47
CA LYS A 31 -10.72 5.59 9.42
C LYS A 31 -9.82 6.55 8.66
N ARG A 32 -9.79 7.80 9.10
CA ARG A 32 -8.90 8.81 8.51
C ARG A 32 -7.46 8.57 8.99
N LYS A 33 -6.52 8.44 8.06
CA LYS A 33 -5.09 8.40 8.34
C LYS A 33 -4.40 9.52 7.57
N ASN A 34 -3.78 10.43 8.32
CA ASN A 34 -3.34 11.73 7.80
C ASN A 34 -4.55 12.42 7.12
N THR A 35 -4.46 12.69 5.83
CA THR A 35 -5.50 13.33 5.02
C THR A 35 -6.36 12.34 4.22
N VAL A 36 -6.06 11.04 4.24
CA VAL A 36 -6.75 10.01 3.43
C VAL A 36 -7.75 9.24 4.29
N LEU A 37 -8.98 9.06 3.81
CA LEU A 37 -9.92 8.12 4.41
C LEU A 37 -9.58 6.70 3.95
N THR A 38 -9.30 5.80 4.89
CA THR A 38 -8.78 4.46 4.60
C THR A 38 -9.65 3.37 5.20
N ALA A 39 -9.77 2.23 4.55
CA ALA A 39 -10.31 0.99 5.11
C ALA A 39 -9.28 -0.14 4.96
N ALA A 40 -9.36 -1.14 5.84
CA ALA A 40 -8.49 -2.31 5.78
C ALA A 40 -9.34 -3.57 5.65
N LEU A 41 -8.96 -4.49 4.76
CA LEU A 41 -9.70 -5.75 4.61
C LEU A 41 -9.34 -6.75 5.71
N LEU A 42 -8.08 -6.75 6.15
CA LEU A 42 -7.55 -7.57 7.23
C LEU A 42 -6.74 -6.68 8.19
N LYS A 43 -6.66 -7.08 9.47
CA LYS A 43 -5.87 -6.33 10.46
C LYS A 43 -4.55 -7.06 10.74
N ARG A 44 -3.44 -6.32 10.74
CA ARG A 44 -2.14 -6.81 11.20
C ARG A 44 -2.10 -6.71 12.71
N ARG A 45 -1.90 -7.85 13.38
CA ARG A 45 -1.62 -7.89 14.81
C ARG A 45 -0.12 -7.93 15.02
N ARG A 46 0.39 -7.07 15.91
CA ARG A 46 1.78 -7.19 16.36
C ARG A 46 1.88 -8.43 17.23
N THR A 47 2.95 -9.18 17.03
CA THR A 47 3.31 -10.34 17.84
C THR A 47 4.67 -10.06 18.49
N LYS A 48 4.97 -10.74 19.60
CA LYS A 48 6.20 -10.51 20.39
C LYS A 48 7.47 -11.03 19.70
N ASP A 49 7.32 -11.75 18.61
CA ASP A 49 8.46 -12.18 17.81
C ASP A 49 8.89 -11.01 16.93
N ASN A 50 10.13 -10.57 17.11
CA ASN A 50 10.73 -9.38 16.48
C ASN A 50 10.90 -9.49 14.94
N LEU A 51 10.01 -10.21 14.25
CA LEU A 51 10.00 -10.31 12.80
C LEU A 51 9.63 -8.95 12.18
N ASP A 52 10.51 -8.44 11.32
CA ASP A 52 10.20 -7.28 10.50
C ASP A 52 9.06 -7.60 9.52
N GLY A 53 8.21 -6.61 9.24
CA GLY A 53 7.09 -6.73 8.31
C GLY A 53 6.01 -7.75 8.72
N ASN A 54 5.27 -8.24 7.72
CA ASN A 54 4.19 -9.20 7.93
C ASN A 54 4.41 -10.42 7.02
N PRO A 55 4.54 -11.63 7.59
CA PRO A 55 4.77 -12.86 6.83
C PRO A 55 3.78 -13.12 5.70
N LEU A 56 2.49 -12.77 5.87
CA LEU A 56 1.50 -12.91 4.81
C LEU A 56 1.83 -12.03 3.61
N ILE A 57 2.21 -10.77 3.84
CA ILE A 57 2.60 -9.85 2.76
C ILE A 57 3.87 -10.33 2.06
N TYR A 58 4.82 -10.90 2.80
CA TYR A 58 6.02 -11.49 2.22
C TYR A 58 5.69 -12.71 1.35
N ALA A 59 4.84 -13.61 1.84
CA ALA A 59 4.38 -14.78 1.09
C ALA A 59 3.59 -14.38 -0.18
N LEU A 60 2.71 -13.38 -0.09
CA LEU A 60 1.95 -12.86 -1.24
C LEU A 60 2.83 -12.19 -2.30
N LYS A 61 4.03 -11.74 -1.92
CA LYS A 61 5.03 -11.14 -2.81
C LYS A 61 6.11 -12.14 -3.25
N ASN A 62 6.11 -13.35 -2.70
CA ASN A 62 7.17 -14.35 -2.84
C ASN A 62 8.57 -13.76 -2.58
N ILE A 63 8.72 -13.01 -1.48
CA ILE A 63 9.98 -12.39 -1.08
C ILE A 63 10.48 -12.96 0.24
N ASN A 64 11.79 -12.82 0.47
CA ASN A 64 12.46 -13.32 1.67
C ASN A 64 12.13 -14.81 1.92
N GLY A 65 11.99 -15.62 0.87
CA GLY A 65 11.69 -17.07 0.99
C GLY A 65 10.37 -17.41 1.68
N TYR A 66 9.46 -16.45 1.89
CA TYR A 66 8.14 -16.74 2.43
C TYR A 66 7.22 -17.28 1.35
N THR A 67 6.45 -18.30 1.70
CA THR A 67 5.50 -18.96 0.79
C THR A 67 4.16 -19.17 1.47
N ILE A 68 3.11 -19.29 0.66
CA ILE A 68 1.78 -19.71 1.10
C ILE A 68 1.13 -20.50 -0.04
N ASP A 69 0.61 -21.69 0.27
CA ASP A 69 -0.12 -22.48 -0.71
C ASP A 69 -1.58 -22.01 -0.85
N LYS A 70 -2.25 -22.53 -1.87
CA LYS A 70 -3.65 -22.18 -2.16
C LYS A 70 -4.61 -22.58 -1.04
N LYS A 71 -4.38 -23.71 -0.36
CA LYS A 71 -5.24 -24.22 0.71
C LYS A 71 -5.22 -23.26 1.90
N ASN A 72 -4.05 -22.75 2.26
CA ASN A 72 -3.84 -21.79 3.33
C ASN A 72 -4.26 -20.36 2.93
N LEU A 73 -4.08 -19.97 1.66
CA LEU A 73 -4.43 -18.63 1.20
C LEU A 73 -5.96 -18.44 1.01
N SER A 74 -6.65 -19.47 0.54
CA SER A 74 -8.07 -19.37 0.15
C SER A 74 -9.00 -18.85 1.26
N PRO A 75 -8.93 -19.34 2.51
CA PRO A 75 -9.76 -18.81 3.61
C PRO A 75 -9.50 -17.33 3.90
N ILE A 76 -8.23 -16.90 3.84
CA ILE A 76 -7.82 -15.51 4.07
C ILE A 76 -8.42 -14.59 3.00
N ILE A 77 -8.32 -15.00 1.72
CA ILE A 77 -8.91 -14.25 0.60
C ILE A 77 -10.43 -14.21 0.72
N LYS A 78 -11.08 -15.32 1.11
CA LYS A 78 -12.53 -15.36 1.34
C LYS A 78 -12.97 -14.34 2.39
N SER A 79 -12.27 -14.25 3.51
CA SER A 79 -12.52 -13.23 4.53
C SER A 79 -12.31 -11.81 4.01
N ALA A 80 -11.19 -11.56 3.31
CA ALA A 80 -10.90 -10.25 2.74
C ALA A 80 -11.98 -9.78 1.75
N LEU A 81 -12.50 -10.69 0.90
CA LEU A 81 -13.56 -10.38 -0.06
C LEU A 81 -14.92 -10.10 0.60
N LYS A 82 -15.23 -10.76 1.73
CA LYS A 82 -16.40 -10.42 2.54
C LYS A 82 -16.25 -9.02 3.15
N ASN A 83 -15.08 -8.73 3.73
CA ASN A 83 -14.79 -7.40 4.29
C ASN A 83 -14.77 -6.31 3.22
N LEU A 84 -14.40 -6.66 1.98
CA LEU A 84 -14.49 -5.76 0.84
C LEU A 84 -15.94 -5.38 0.53
N ASN A 85 -16.89 -6.32 0.61
CA ASN A 85 -18.32 -6.00 0.45
C ASN A 85 -18.75 -4.98 1.49
N THR A 86 -18.40 -5.20 2.76
CA THR A 86 -18.73 -4.27 3.84
C THR A 86 -18.11 -2.89 3.64
N ALA A 87 -16.86 -2.83 3.15
CA ALA A 87 -16.16 -1.57 2.90
C ALA A 87 -16.75 -0.78 1.73
N LEU A 88 -17.21 -1.47 0.68
CA LEU A 88 -17.77 -0.87 -0.53
C LEU A 88 -19.29 -0.65 -0.47
N ASN A 89 -19.95 -1.03 0.63
CA ASN A 89 -21.39 -0.84 0.74
C ASN A 89 -21.76 0.63 0.54
N GLN A 90 -22.65 0.90 -0.42
CA GLN A 90 -23.08 2.27 -0.80
C GLN A 90 -21.93 3.19 -1.23
N LYS A 91 -20.84 2.63 -1.78
CA LYS A 91 -19.72 3.39 -2.36
C LYS A 91 -19.73 3.31 -3.87
N GLU A 92 -19.44 4.44 -4.49
CA GLU A 92 -19.22 4.55 -5.94
C GLU A 92 -17.87 5.22 -6.20
N TYR A 93 -17.21 4.82 -7.29
CA TYR A 93 -15.93 5.37 -7.70
C TYR A 93 -15.85 5.46 -9.22
N ASP A 94 -15.36 6.59 -9.73
CA ASP A 94 -15.08 6.77 -11.15
C ASP A 94 -13.82 6.00 -11.57
N LEU A 95 -12.83 5.94 -10.67
CA LEU A 95 -11.51 5.39 -10.95
C LEU A 95 -10.93 4.64 -9.75
N ILE A 96 -10.45 3.44 -10.02
CA ILE A 96 -9.59 2.66 -9.15
C ILE A 96 -8.13 2.85 -9.61
N VAL A 97 -7.28 3.31 -8.70
CA VAL A 97 -5.83 3.40 -8.90
C VAL A 97 -5.13 2.39 -7.99
N CYS A 98 -4.45 1.43 -8.59
CA CYS A 98 -3.62 0.49 -7.85
C CYS A 98 -2.26 1.13 -7.51
N ILE A 99 -1.90 1.14 -6.22
CA ILE A 99 -0.57 1.54 -5.78
C ILE A 99 0.46 0.56 -6.36
N PRO A 100 1.57 1.05 -6.96
CA PRO A 100 2.60 0.20 -7.56
C PRO A 100 3.24 -0.75 -6.54
N SER A 101 2.90 -2.03 -6.63
CA SER A 101 3.45 -3.09 -5.80
C SER A 101 3.91 -4.28 -6.65
N SER A 102 4.86 -5.06 -6.14
CA SER A 102 5.32 -6.32 -6.75
C SER A 102 4.36 -7.48 -6.50
N GLY A 103 3.40 -7.36 -5.59
CA GLY A 103 2.45 -8.43 -5.25
C GLY A 103 1.23 -8.45 -6.17
N PHE A 104 0.73 -9.65 -6.49
CA PHE A 104 -0.47 -9.82 -7.31
C PHE A 104 -1.76 -9.39 -6.60
N ILE A 105 -1.74 -9.24 -5.27
CA ILE A 105 -2.93 -9.04 -4.45
C ILE A 105 -3.67 -7.74 -4.80
N VAL A 106 -2.95 -6.64 -5.03
CA VAL A 106 -3.56 -5.34 -5.38
C VAL A 106 -4.31 -5.44 -6.72
N LYS A 107 -3.71 -6.11 -7.71
CA LYS A 107 -4.36 -6.36 -9.01
C LYS A 107 -5.62 -7.20 -8.86
N LYS A 108 -5.59 -8.26 -8.03
CA LYS A 108 -6.76 -9.11 -7.77
C LYS A 108 -7.86 -8.37 -7.00
N LEU A 109 -7.50 -7.51 -6.05
CA LEU A 109 -8.42 -6.63 -5.36
C LEU A 109 -9.09 -5.67 -6.34
N GLY A 110 -8.33 -5.01 -7.21
CA GLY A 110 -8.88 -4.11 -8.22
C GLY A 110 -9.92 -4.79 -9.12
N GLN A 111 -9.65 -6.02 -9.57
CA GLN A 111 -10.63 -6.79 -10.33
C GLN A 111 -11.88 -7.13 -9.51
N SER A 112 -11.71 -7.39 -8.21
CA SER A 112 -12.84 -7.67 -7.31
C SER A 112 -13.69 -6.44 -7.04
N VAL A 113 -13.10 -5.25 -6.97
CA VAL A 113 -13.83 -3.97 -6.89
C VAL A 113 -14.56 -3.70 -8.20
N LYS A 114 -13.89 -3.82 -9.36
CA LYS A 114 -14.51 -3.63 -10.69
C LYS A 114 -15.73 -4.53 -10.92
N LYS A 115 -15.71 -5.77 -10.40
CA LYS A 115 -16.88 -6.67 -10.45
C LYS A 115 -18.07 -6.18 -9.63
N ARG A 116 -17.83 -5.40 -8.56
CA ARG A 116 -18.87 -4.87 -7.66
C ARG A 116 -19.35 -3.47 -8.07
N ILE A 117 -18.51 -2.73 -8.78
CA ILE A 117 -18.78 -1.39 -9.29
C ILE A 117 -18.47 -1.42 -10.80
N PRO A 118 -19.32 -2.03 -11.64
CA PRO A 118 -19.00 -2.29 -13.06
C PRO A 118 -18.70 -1.05 -13.90
N GLN A 119 -19.19 0.13 -13.50
CA GLN A 119 -18.96 1.41 -14.17
C GLN A 119 -17.55 1.99 -13.92
N THR A 120 -16.87 1.58 -12.85
CA THR A 120 -15.58 2.18 -12.45
C THR A 120 -14.46 1.86 -13.43
N LYS A 121 -13.56 2.80 -13.72
CA LYS A 121 -12.33 2.50 -14.48
C LYS A 121 -11.29 1.91 -13.55
N ILE A 122 -10.43 1.03 -14.04
CA ILE A 122 -9.28 0.52 -13.27
C ILE A 122 -7.99 0.81 -14.01
N SER A 123 -6.99 1.35 -13.30
CA SER A 123 -5.66 1.57 -13.85
C SER A 123 -4.55 1.18 -12.89
N ASN A 124 -3.58 0.42 -13.43
CA ASN A 124 -2.32 0.10 -12.75
C ASN A 124 -1.17 1.01 -13.21
N TYR A 125 -1.46 1.99 -14.06
CA TYR A 125 -0.45 2.79 -14.76
C TYR A 125 -0.58 4.29 -14.50
N VAL A 126 -1.51 4.71 -13.64
CA VAL A 126 -1.61 6.11 -13.20
C VAL A 126 -0.40 6.50 -12.36
N LEU A 127 0.00 5.61 -11.45
CA LEU A 127 1.17 5.75 -10.60
C LEU A 127 2.26 4.77 -11.04
N GLN A 128 3.51 5.14 -10.82
CA GLN A 128 4.66 4.26 -11.00
C GLN A 128 5.66 4.44 -9.85
N LYS A 129 6.44 3.41 -9.56
CA LYS A 129 7.55 3.56 -8.61
C LYS A 129 8.63 4.45 -9.21
N CYS A 130 9.20 5.32 -8.38
CA CYS A 130 10.39 6.07 -8.75
C CYS A 130 11.59 5.13 -8.93
N THR A 131 12.42 5.44 -9.91
CA THR A 131 13.80 4.97 -9.99
C THR A 131 14.68 5.79 -9.04
N ASN A 132 15.89 5.31 -8.79
CA ASN A 132 16.91 6.07 -8.05
C ASN A 132 17.19 7.43 -8.72
N LYS A 133 17.23 7.48 -10.06
CA LYS A 133 17.37 8.72 -10.83
C LYS A 133 16.23 9.70 -10.56
N ASP A 134 14.99 9.23 -10.57
CA ASP A 134 13.82 10.07 -10.30
C ASP A 134 13.92 10.74 -8.92
N ILE A 135 14.35 9.97 -7.91
CA ILE A 135 14.52 10.48 -6.55
C ILE A 135 15.59 11.57 -6.50
N ILE A 136 16.75 11.31 -7.10
CA ILE A 136 17.88 12.26 -7.14
C ILE A 136 17.43 13.59 -7.76
N GLN A 137 16.65 13.53 -8.84
CA GLN A 137 16.16 14.72 -9.54
C GLN A 137 15.03 15.45 -8.79
N SER A 138 14.26 14.74 -7.97
CA SER A 138 13.09 15.30 -7.28
C SER A 138 13.41 16.01 -5.96
N ILE A 139 14.56 15.70 -5.33
CA ILE A 139 14.89 16.26 -4.01
C ILE A 139 15.42 17.67 -4.14
N ASN A 140 14.72 18.62 -3.51
CA ASN A 140 15.21 19.97 -3.31
C ASN A 140 15.89 20.09 -1.94
N LEU A 141 17.22 20.10 -1.92
CA LEU A 141 18.03 20.17 -0.70
C LEU A 141 17.86 21.49 0.06
N SER A 142 17.45 22.59 -0.59
CA SER A 142 17.27 23.89 0.08
C SER A 142 16.08 23.91 1.03
N LEU A 143 15.11 23.00 0.84
CA LEU A 143 13.94 22.86 1.70
C LEU A 143 14.22 22.07 3.00
N ILE A 144 15.45 21.58 3.18
CA ILE A 144 15.84 20.78 4.34
C ILE A 144 16.62 21.66 5.32
N SER A 145 15.90 22.25 6.27
CA SER A 145 16.48 23.15 7.29
C SER A 145 17.32 22.42 8.35
N ASN A 146 16.97 21.17 8.67
CA ASN A 146 17.70 20.39 9.67
C ASN A 146 19.04 19.89 9.10
N LYS A 147 20.16 20.39 9.63
CA LYS A 147 21.53 20.07 9.18
C LYS A 147 21.85 18.57 9.22
N LYS A 148 21.40 17.85 10.25
CA LYS A 148 21.62 16.40 10.37
C LYS A 148 20.85 15.64 9.30
N HIS A 149 19.58 15.98 9.09
CA HIS A 149 18.78 15.38 8.02
C HIS A 149 19.37 15.69 6.64
N LEU A 150 19.82 16.93 6.41
CA LEU A 150 20.46 17.32 5.16
C LEU A 150 21.68 16.46 4.87
N HIS A 151 22.55 16.23 5.87
CA HIS A 151 23.71 15.35 5.72
C HIS A 151 23.28 13.90 5.40
N GLU A 152 22.35 13.33 6.16
CA GLU A 152 21.89 11.96 5.92
C GLU A 152 21.21 11.79 4.55
N VAL A 153 20.43 12.79 4.10
CA VAL A 153 19.82 12.80 2.77
C VAL A 153 20.88 12.85 1.67
N LYS A 154 21.92 13.69 1.81
CA LYS A 154 23.04 13.73 0.85
C LYS A 154 23.74 12.39 0.74
N GLU A 155 23.98 11.70 1.86
CA GLU A 155 24.58 10.36 1.87
C GLU A 155 23.71 9.32 1.16
N VAL A 156 22.38 9.37 1.35
CA VAL A 156 21.45 8.54 0.58
C VAL A 156 21.57 8.85 -0.91
N LEU A 157 21.52 10.12 -1.30
CA LEU A 157 21.59 10.53 -2.71
C LEU A 157 22.87 10.03 -3.40
N LYS A 158 24.02 10.10 -2.73
CA LYS A 158 25.29 9.53 -3.25
C LYS A 158 25.17 8.03 -3.52
N LYS A 159 24.57 7.26 -2.59
CA LYS A 159 24.36 5.81 -2.79
C LYS A 159 23.42 5.51 -3.96
N LEU A 160 22.36 6.30 -4.13
CA LEU A 160 21.42 6.13 -5.23
C LEU A 160 22.08 6.38 -6.60
N GLN A 161 23.11 7.24 -6.68
CA GLN A 161 23.84 7.53 -7.93
C GLN A 161 24.62 6.32 -8.47
N ILE A 162 24.97 5.34 -7.62
CA ILE A 162 25.71 4.14 -8.04
C ILE A 162 24.87 3.29 -9.01
N ALA A 163 23.55 3.26 -8.81
CA ALA A 163 22.63 2.47 -9.64
C ALA A 163 21.37 3.28 -9.97
N PRO A 164 21.46 4.30 -10.85
CA PRO A 164 20.38 5.26 -11.07
C PRO A 164 19.14 4.63 -11.72
N GLY A 165 19.30 3.53 -12.46
CA GLY A 165 18.20 2.79 -13.09
C GLY A 165 17.42 1.87 -12.14
N ASN A 166 17.93 1.59 -10.94
CA ASN A 166 17.26 0.69 -10.00
C ASN A 166 15.98 1.33 -9.45
N LYS A 167 15.00 0.48 -9.13
CA LYS A 167 13.78 0.91 -8.43
C LYS A 167 14.14 1.40 -7.03
N PHE A 168 13.65 2.57 -6.66
CA PHE A 168 13.86 3.11 -5.33
C PHE A 168 13.07 2.32 -4.27
N VAL A 169 13.73 2.02 -3.15
CA VAL A 169 13.16 1.25 -2.03
C VAL A 169 13.18 2.08 -0.76
N LEU A 170 12.07 2.80 -0.48
CA LEU A 170 11.94 3.68 0.70
C LEU A 170 12.23 2.98 2.05
N LYS A 171 12.05 1.66 2.12
CA LYS A 171 12.29 0.89 3.35
C LYS A 171 13.77 0.85 3.75
N GLU A 172 14.69 0.98 2.81
CA GLU A 172 16.13 1.02 3.07
C GLU A 172 16.59 2.38 3.63
N ILE A 173 15.72 3.39 3.56
CA ILE A 173 15.97 4.72 4.11
C ILE A 173 15.65 4.75 5.60
N LYS A 174 16.49 5.43 6.39
CA LYS A 174 16.27 5.64 7.82
C LYS A 174 14.95 6.38 8.06
N GLY A 175 14.19 5.94 9.07
CA GLY A 175 12.81 6.39 9.30
C GLY A 175 12.65 7.91 9.47
N ASN A 176 13.59 8.56 10.15
CA ASN A 176 13.61 10.01 10.44
C ASN A 176 13.69 10.89 9.18
N ILE A 177 14.29 10.40 8.09
CA ILE A 177 14.44 11.16 6.84
C ILE A 177 13.51 10.68 5.71
N ARG A 178 12.70 9.64 5.92
CA ARG A 178 11.80 9.10 4.88
C ARG A 178 10.82 10.15 4.31
N ALA A 179 10.47 11.17 5.09
CA ALA A 179 9.56 12.24 4.66
C ALA A 179 10.13 13.14 3.54
N TYR A 180 11.43 13.05 3.25
CA TYR A 180 12.05 13.79 2.13
C TYR A 180 12.00 13.00 0.81
N PHE A 181 11.59 11.74 0.83
CA PHE A 181 11.64 10.84 -0.33
C PHE A 181 10.24 10.41 -0.75
N ASN A 182 9.83 10.78 -1.96
CA ASN A 182 8.57 10.31 -2.55
C ASN A 182 8.82 9.06 -3.40
N PRO A 183 8.37 7.86 -2.97
CA PRO A 183 8.69 6.60 -3.66
C PRO A 183 7.90 6.36 -4.96
N ILE A 184 6.95 7.24 -5.28
CA ILE A 184 6.05 7.09 -6.42
C ILE A 184 5.96 8.41 -7.19
N LYS A 185 5.69 8.31 -8.49
CA LYS A 185 5.42 9.44 -9.38
C LYS A 185 4.20 9.17 -10.24
N ILE A 186 3.65 10.22 -10.82
CA ILE A 186 2.63 10.11 -11.86
C ILE A 186 3.27 9.53 -13.12
N ASN A 187 2.53 8.66 -13.80
CA ASN A 187 2.91 8.11 -15.09
C ASN A 187 1.88 8.49 -16.16
N ASN A 188 0.59 8.29 -15.87
CA ASN A 188 -0.49 8.67 -16.78
C ASN A 188 -1.54 9.51 -16.03
N PRO A 189 -1.55 10.84 -16.20
CA PRO A 189 -2.46 11.75 -15.50
C PRO A 189 -3.86 11.80 -16.11
N TYR A 190 -4.07 11.27 -17.32
CA TYR A 190 -5.29 11.50 -18.10
C TYR A 190 -6.56 11.06 -17.37
N LEU A 191 -6.51 9.88 -16.73
CA LEU A 191 -7.65 9.35 -16.00
C LEU A 191 -7.96 10.16 -14.74
N ILE A 192 -6.94 10.72 -14.07
CA ILE A 192 -7.13 11.55 -12.87
C ILE A 192 -7.96 12.81 -13.19
N LYS A 193 -7.64 13.47 -14.30
CA LYS A 193 -8.32 14.71 -14.72
C LYS A 193 -9.82 14.54 -14.96
N LYS A 194 -10.27 13.31 -15.23
CA LYS A 194 -11.66 12.98 -15.59
C LYS A 194 -12.44 12.28 -14.47
N SER A 195 -11.87 12.17 -13.27
CA SER A 195 -12.45 11.40 -12.16
C SER A 195 -12.62 12.27 -10.94
N GLN A 196 -13.84 12.32 -10.40
CA GLN A 196 -14.18 13.03 -9.18
C GLN A 196 -14.04 12.14 -7.95
N THR A 197 -14.32 10.84 -8.08
CA THR A 197 -14.19 9.87 -6.99
C THR A 197 -13.15 8.81 -7.34
N ILE A 198 -12.10 8.74 -6.51
CA ILE A 198 -10.94 7.87 -6.77
C ILE A 198 -10.72 6.94 -5.57
N LEU A 199 -10.66 5.64 -5.84
CA LEU A 199 -10.27 4.63 -4.87
C LEU A 199 -8.82 4.19 -5.10
N LEU A 200 -7.97 4.40 -4.10
CA LEU A 200 -6.63 3.84 -4.06
C LEU A 200 -6.65 2.41 -3.51
N LEU A 201 -5.91 1.49 -4.13
CA LEU A 201 -5.73 0.14 -3.62
C LEU A 201 -4.27 -0.14 -3.27
N ASP A 202 -4.02 -0.60 -2.05
CA ASP A 202 -2.68 -0.95 -1.58
C ASP A 202 -2.66 -2.34 -0.91
N ASP A 203 -1.48 -2.96 -0.83
CA ASP A 203 -1.32 -4.25 -0.16
C ASP A 203 -1.19 -4.13 1.35
N ALA A 204 -0.48 -3.12 1.84
CA ALA A 204 -0.17 -3.02 3.25
C ALA A 204 -0.06 -1.57 3.72
N LEU A 205 -0.91 -1.20 4.67
CA LEU A 205 -0.85 0.08 5.34
C LEU A 205 -0.08 -0.03 6.65
N SER A 206 1.11 0.56 6.68
CA SER A 206 1.95 0.66 7.88
C SER A 206 2.02 2.09 8.42
N SER A 207 2.81 2.99 7.80
CA SER A 207 2.85 4.41 8.17
C SER A 207 1.80 5.26 7.44
N GLY A 208 1.37 4.83 6.25
CA GLY A 208 0.50 5.59 5.35
C GLY A 208 1.23 6.55 4.42
N THR A 209 2.57 6.57 4.44
CA THR A 209 3.39 7.50 3.63
C THR A 209 3.11 7.37 2.13
N THR A 210 3.04 6.15 1.58
CA THR A 210 2.77 5.93 0.15
C THR A 210 1.40 6.43 -0.27
N LEU A 211 0.35 6.15 0.52
CA LEU A 211 -1.01 6.65 0.24
C LEU A 211 -1.09 8.17 0.33
N PHE A 212 -0.40 8.76 1.32
CA PHE A 212 -0.33 10.21 1.46
C PHE A 212 0.29 10.87 0.21
N TYR A 213 1.43 10.36 -0.26
CA TYR A 213 2.04 10.89 -1.49
C TYR A 213 1.20 10.63 -2.73
N ALA A 214 0.54 9.48 -2.82
CA ALA A 214 -0.37 9.18 -3.92
C ALA A 214 -1.52 10.19 -3.95
N GLN A 215 -2.13 10.47 -2.80
CA GLN A 215 -3.18 11.48 -2.67
C GLN A 215 -2.66 12.86 -3.08
N LYS A 216 -1.48 13.27 -2.58
CA LYS A 216 -0.88 14.57 -2.92
C LYS A 216 -0.70 14.70 -4.44
N LEU A 217 -0.03 13.73 -5.07
CA LEU A 217 0.22 13.75 -6.52
C LEU A 217 -1.08 13.78 -7.35
N ILE A 218 -2.13 13.09 -6.90
CA ILE A 218 -3.44 13.10 -7.57
C ILE A 218 -4.13 14.45 -7.38
N LYS A 219 -4.07 15.03 -6.18
CA LYS A 219 -4.63 16.36 -5.86
C LYS A 219 -3.92 17.49 -6.59
N ASP A 220 -2.61 17.36 -6.82
CA ASP A 220 -1.85 18.33 -7.62
C ASP A 220 -2.36 18.39 -9.08
N ILE A 221 -2.97 17.30 -9.59
CA ILE A 221 -3.55 17.23 -10.94
C ILE A 221 -5.05 17.57 -10.94
N ASN A 222 -5.79 17.06 -9.95
CA ASN A 222 -7.21 17.32 -9.78
C ASN A 222 -7.48 17.68 -8.31
N PRO A 223 -7.45 18.98 -7.95
CA PRO A 223 -7.65 19.44 -6.59
C PRO A 223 -9.02 19.04 -5.99
N ASN A 224 -10.02 18.80 -6.83
CA ASN A 224 -11.40 18.50 -6.41
C ASN A 224 -11.67 17.01 -6.22
N ALA A 225 -10.77 16.12 -6.66
CA ALA A 225 -10.98 14.67 -6.55
C ALA A 225 -11.15 14.21 -5.09
N ASN A 226 -12.26 13.55 -4.77
CA ASN A 226 -12.43 12.82 -3.52
C ASN A 226 -11.64 11.50 -3.58
N ILE A 227 -10.75 11.28 -2.61
CA ILE A 227 -9.80 10.17 -2.63
C ILE A 227 -9.95 9.36 -1.35
N GLU A 228 -10.28 8.09 -1.51
CA GLU A 228 -10.37 7.09 -0.46
C GLU A 228 -9.39 5.95 -0.76
N ALA A 229 -9.05 5.12 0.23
CA ALA A 229 -8.15 3.99 0.03
C ALA A 229 -8.61 2.72 0.72
N ILE A 230 -8.48 1.58 0.04
CA ILE A 230 -8.63 0.25 0.65
C ILE A 230 -7.28 -0.45 0.62
N CYS A 231 -6.87 -0.95 1.79
CA CYS A 231 -5.65 -1.72 1.95
C CYS A 231 -5.99 -3.18 2.25
N PHE A 232 -5.26 -4.13 1.66
CA PHE A 232 -5.47 -5.55 1.96
C PHE A 232 -5.21 -5.84 3.44
N LEU A 233 -4.09 -5.33 3.98
CA LEU A 233 -3.70 -5.51 5.37
C LEU A 233 -3.33 -4.17 6.01
N SER A 234 -3.71 -3.92 7.26
CA SER A 234 -3.28 -2.70 7.98
C SER A 234 -3.00 -2.93 9.45
N SER A 235 -1.97 -2.29 9.99
CA SER A 235 -1.73 -2.21 11.45
C SER A 235 -2.41 -1.01 12.12
N LEU A 236 -3.15 -0.20 11.38
CA LEU A 236 -3.75 1.05 11.85
C LEU A 236 -5.27 0.96 12.07
N HIS A 237 -5.83 -0.25 12.01
CA HIS A 237 -7.27 -0.51 11.97
C HIS A 237 -7.74 -1.46 13.06
#